data_AF-A0A431TXA1-F1
#
_entry.id   AF-A0A431TXA1-F1
#
_cell.length_a   1.000
_cell.length_b   1.000
_cell.length_c   1.000
_cell.angle_alpha   90.00
_cell.angle_beta   90.00
_cell.angle_gamma   90.00
#
_symmetry.space_group_name_H-M   'P 1'
#
loop_
_entity.id
_entity.type
_entity.pdbx_description
1 polymer ?
#
loop_
_entity_poly.entity_id
_entity_poly.type
_entity_poly.pdbx_seq_one_letter_code
_entity_poly.pdbx_strand_id
1 'polypeptide(L)'
;MDEDLKTSLANNAKAWLALSLSISEAEKVAFNKIHDGFLDTYGAEFMVRVYRSMVERMLRHSTNDERDRLLDAFKQAMDHAIDEHHGAH
;
A
#
# COMPACT_ATOMS: atom_id res chain seq x y z
N MET A 1 3.84 30.33 -25.08
CA MET A 1 3.38 28.93 -24.99
C MET A 1 3.19 28.68 -23.50
N ASP A 2 1.94 28.55 -23.09
CA ASP A 2 1.42 29.05 -21.82
C ASP A 2 1.87 28.21 -20.61
N GLU A 3 2.40 28.84 -19.56
CA GLU A 3 2.77 28.14 -18.32
C GLU A 3 1.59 27.39 -17.70
N ASP A 4 0.38 27.93 -17.89
CA ASP A 4 -0.87 27.28 -17.49
C ASP A 4 -1.07 25.92 -18.19
N LEU A 5 -0.70 25.81 -19.47
CA LEU A 5 -0.81 24.56 -20.22
C LEU A 5 0.16 23.49 -19.68
N LYS A 6 1.39 23.90 -19.31
CA LYS A 6 2.38 22.99 -18.73
C LYS A 6 1.98 22.52 -17.34
N THR A 7 1.46 23.43 -16.51
CA THR A 7 0.98 23.13 -15.16
C THR A 7 -0.22 22.18 -15.21
N SER A 8 -1.17 22.43 -16.12
CA SER A 8 -2.32 21.55 -16.34
C SER A 8 -1.91 20.14 -16.78
N LEU A 9 -0.96 20.01 -17.70
CA LEU A 9 -0.42 18.72 -18.14
C LEU A 9 0.28 17.96 -17.01
N ALA A 10 1.09 18.63 -16.21
CA ALA A 10 1.79 18.03 -15.07
C ALA A 10 0.82 17.54 -13.99
N ASN A 11 -0.23 18.32 -13.70
CA ASN A 11 -1.27 17.93 -12.74
C ASN A 11 -2.10 16.75 -13.26
N ASN A 12 -2.43 16.74 -14.55
CA ASN A 12 -3.15 15.64 -15.19
C ASN A 12 -2.32 14.35 -15.16
N ALA A 13 -1.01 14.41 -15.46
CA ALA A 13 -0.11 13.28 -15.38
C ALA A 13 0.02 12.73 -13.95
N LYS A 14 0.07 13.59 -12.93
CA LYS A 14 0.06 13.18 -11.52
C LYS A 14 -1.24 12.47 -11.13
N ALA A 15 -2.39 12.98 -11.60
CA ALA A 15 -3.68 12.36 -11.35
C ALA A 15 -3.79 10.97 -12.01
N TRP A 16 -3.34 10.82 -13.26
CA TRP A 16 -3.27 9.51 -13.92
C TRP A 16 -2.31 8.55 -13.24
N LEU A 17 -1.15 9.04 -12.78
CA LEU A 17 -0.21 8.22 -12.02
C LEU A 17 -0.85 7.75 -10.70
N ALA A 18 -1.49 8.65 -9.95
CA ALA A 18 -2.21 8.30 -8.73
C ALA A 18 -3.33 7.28 -8.98
N LEU A 19 -4.07 7.44 -10.09
CA LEU A 19 -5.11 6.49 -10.52
C LEU A 19 -4.51 5.13 -10.87
N SER A 20 -3.40 5.11 -11.62
CA SER A 20 -2.71 3.87 -12.01
C SER A 20 -2.06 3.14 -10.83
N LEU A 21 -1.76 3.87 -9.75
CA LEU A 21 -1.23 3.34 -8.50
C LEU A 21 -2.34 2.98 -7.50
N SER A 22 -3.59 3.30 -7.81
CA SER A 22 -4.72 2.94 -6.95
C SER A 22 -5.14 1.50 -7.21
N ILE A 23 -5.35 0.75 -6.13
CA ILE A 23 -5.95 -0.58 -6.22
C ILE A 23 -7.41 -0.43 -6.67
N SER A 24 -7.78 -1.09 -7.77
CA SER A 24 -9.15 -1.09 -8.27
C SER A 24 -10.08 -1.83 -7.31
N GLU A 25 -11.38 -1.52 -7.37
CA GLU A 25 -12.38 -2.21 -6.53
C GLU A 25 -12.37 -3.73 -6.75
N ALA A 26 -12.13 -4.19 -7.99
CA ALA A 26 -12.02 -5.62 -8.28
C ALA A 26 -10.79 -6.26 -7.60
N GLU A 27 -9.65 -5.56 -7.58
CA GLU A 27 -8.44 -6.01 -6.89
C GLU A 27 -8.62 -6.02 -5.37
N LYS A 28 -9.33 -5.04 -4.80
CA LYS A 28 -9.68 -5.06 -3.36
C LYS A 28 -10.55 -6.26 -3.00
N VAL A 29 -11.60 -6.53 -3.79
CA VAL A 29 -12.48 -7.69 -3.56
C VAL A 29 -11.70 -9.01 -3.64
N ALA A 30 -10.83 -9.14 -4.63
CA ALA A 30 -9.98 -10.32 -4.78
C ALA A 30 -9.00 -10.46 -3.60
N PHE A 31 -8.37 -9.36 -3.17
CA PHE A 31 -7.49 -9.33 -2.01
C PHE A 31 -8.22 -9.76 -0.75
N ASN A 32 -9.38 -9.16 -0.43
CA ASN A 32 -10.16 -9.50 0.76
C ASN A 32 -10.53 -10.98 0.78
N LYS A 33 -11.00 -11.52 -0.35
CA LYS A 33 -11.35 -12.95 -0.44
C LYS A 33 -10.17 -13.87 -0.12
N ILE A 34 -8.98 -13.56 -0.63
CA ILE A 34 -7.77 -14.34 -0.35
C ILE A 34 -7.38 -14.16 1.12
N HIS A 35 -7.26 -12.91 1.55
CA HIS A 35 -6.86 -12.53 2.90
C HIS A 35 -7.73 -13.18 3.97
N ASP A 36 -9.05 -12.96 3.89
CA ASP A 36 -10.02 -13.38 4.90
C ASP A 36 -10.11 -14.91 4.95
N GLY A 37 -10.02 -15.59 3.79
CA GLY A 37 -9.98 -17.05 3.75
C GLY A 37 -8.76 -17.65 4.48
N PHE A 38 -7.58 -17.04 4.34
CA PHE A 38 -6.39 -17.47 5.07
C PHE A 38 -6.44 -17.07 6.55
N LEU A 39 -6.95 -15.89 6.86
CA LEU A 39 -7.15 -15.43 8.23
C LEU A 39 -8.10 -16.36 9.00
N ASP A 40 -9.23 -16.72 8.41
CA ASP A 40 -10.22 -17.62 9.02
C ASP A 40 -9.64 -19.02 9.24
N THR A 41 -8.82 -19.50 8.31
CA THR A 41 -8.27 -20.87 8.35
C THR A 41 -7.10 -21.01 9.33
N TYR A 42 -6.19 -20.02 9.37
CA TYR A 42 -4.89 -20.13 10.04
C TYR A 42 -4.67 -19.11 11.17
N GLY A 43 -5.53 -18.09 11.28
CA GLY A 43 -5.53 -17.11 12.37
C GLY A 43 -4.52 -15.96 12.21
N ALA A 44 -4.63 -14.98 13.09
CA ALA A 44 -3.88 -13.74 13.03
C ALA A 44 -2.35 -13.93 13.15
N GLU A 45 -1.89 -14.86 13.99
CA GLU A 45 -0.45 -15.11 14.16
C GLU A 45 0.20 -15.61 12.86
N PHE A 46 -0.49 -16.47 12.11
CA PHE A 46 -0.05 -16.91 10.80
C PHE A 46 0.04 -15.73 9.84
N MET A 47 -0.98 -14.86 9.82
CA MET A 47 -1.01 -13.69 8.95
C MET A 47 0.12 -12.70 9.22
N VAL A 48 0.47 -12.46 10.49
CA VAL A 48 1.64 -11.63 10.85
C VAL A 48 2.92 -12.16 10.21
N ARG A 49 3.13 -13.49 10.23
CA ARG A 49 4.31 -14.13 9.62
C ARG A 49 4.30 -14.02 8.08
N VAL A 50 3.12 -14.18 7.46
CA VAL A 50 2.95 -14.00 6.01
C VAL A 50 3.29 -12.57 5.59
N TYR A 51 2.76 -11.56 6.28
CA TYR A 51 3.02 -10.16 5.98
C TYR A 51 4.48 -9.77 6.14
N ARG A 52 5.11 -10.20 7.24
CA ARG A 52 6.54 -10.01 7.42
C ARG A 52 7.34 -10.63 6.28
N SER A 53 7.04 -11.88 5.92
CA SER A 53 7.72 -12.59 4.83
C SER A 53 7.51 -11.90 3.48
N MET A 54 6.33 -11.32 3.26
CA MET A 54 6.02 -10.59 2.04
C MET A 54 6.86 -9.31 1.92
N VAL A 55 6.88 -8.49 2.97
CA VAL A 55 7.71 -7.26 2.99
C VAL A 55 9.18 -7.60 2.81
N GLU A 56 9.69 -8.60 3.52
CA GLU A 56 11.09 -9.05 3.37
C GLU A 56 11.39 -9.51 1.92
N ARG A 57 10.45 -10.20 1.27
CA ARG A 57 10.61 -10.62 -0.13
C ARG A 57 10.64 -9.42 -1.07
N MET A 58 9.78 -8.42 -0.87
CA MET A 58 9.79 -7.20 -1.66
C MET A 58 11.11 -6.45 -1.50
N LEU A 59 11.56 -6.24 -0.26
CA LEU A 59 12.83 -5.56 0.03
C LEU A 59 14.02 -6.20 -0.68
N ARG A 60 14.07 -7.54 -0.75
CA ARG A 60 15.15 -8.28 -1.44
C ARG A 60 15.20 -8.06 -2.96
N HIS A 61 14.06 -7.75 -3.58
CA HIS A 61 13.95 -7.61 -5.03
C HIS A 61 13.83 -6.16 -5.51
N SER A 62 13.85 -5.20 -4.58
CA SER A 62 13.71 -3.77 -4.85
C SER A 62 15.05 -3.05 -4.98
N THR A 63 15.07 -2.01 -5.81
CA THR A 63 16.12 -0.99 -5.83
C THR A 63 16.18 -0.23 -4.50
N ASN A 64 17.24 0.55 -4.25
CA ASN A 64 17.38 1.31 -2.99
C ASN A 64 16.18 2.27 -2.80
N ASP A 65 15.84 3.05 -3.82
CA ASP A 65 14.73 4.02 -3.76
C ASP A 65 13.37 3.34 -3.50
N GLU A 66 13.14 2.16 -4.09
CA GLU A 66 11.92 1.39 -3.85
C GLU A 66 11.88 0.80 -2.44
N ARG A 67 13.03 0.39 -1.89
CA ARG A 67 13.11 -0.08 -0.49
C ARG A 67 12.78 1.03 0.48
N ASP A 68 13.32 2.23 0.27
CA ASP A 68 13.07 3.37 1.15
C ASP A 68 11.58 3.75 1.13
N ARG A 69 10.96 3.80 -0.06
CA ARG A 69 9.51 4.04 -0.19
C ARG A 69 8.68 2.96 0.47
N LEU A 70 9.07 1.69 0.32
CA LEU A 70 8.36 0.56 0.95
C LEU A 70 8.43 0.64 2.47
N LEU A 71 9.60 0.94 3.04
CA LEU A 71 9.78 1.06 4.49
C LEU A 71 9.00 2.25 5.06
N ASP A 72 8.98 3.39 4.36
CA ASP A 72 8.22 4.56 4.76
C ASP A 72 6.71 4.29 4.72
N ALA A 73 6.20 3.69 3.63
CA ALA A 73 4.80 3.29 3.52
C ALA A 73 4.40 2.26 4.60
N PHE A 74 5.27 1.29 4.89
CA PHE A 74 5.03 0.31 5.95
C PHE A 74 4.96 0.98 7.32
N LYS A 75 5.84 1.94 7.61
CA LYS A 75 5.81 2.71 8.86
C LYS A 75 4.53 3.54 8.97
N GLN A 76 4.15 4.27 7.92
CA GLN A 76 2.92 5.06 7.91
C GLN A 76 1.67 4.21 8.18
N ALA A 77 1.61 3.00 7.61
CA ALA A 77 0.52 2.07 7.88
C ALA A 77 0.47 1.63 9.35
N MET A 78 1.62 1.39 9.98
CA MET A 78 1.72 1.04 11.40
C MET A 78 1.30 2.22 12.29
N ASP A 79 1.80 3.43 11.99
CA ASP A 79 1.46 4.64 12.74
C ASP A 79 -0.05 4.91 12.66
N HIS A 80 -0.65 4.79 11.47
CA HIS A 80 -2.10 4.90 11.28
C HIS A 80 -2.89 3.85 12.09
N ALA A 81 -2.45 2.59 12.08
CA ALA A 81 -3.12 1.54 12.84
C ALA A 81 -3.03 1.77 14.36
N ILE A 82 -1.93 2.34 14.85
CA ILE A 82 -1.76 2.75 16.25
C ILE A 82 -2.72 3.90 16.58
N ASP A 83 -2.81 4.91 15.71
CA ASP A 83 -3.70 6.04 15.89
C ASP A 83 -5.17 5.60 15.90
N GLU A 84 -5.59 4.69 15.02
CA GLU A 84 -6.93 4.10 15.04
C GLU A 84 -7.19 3.30 16.33
N HIS A 85 -6.19 2.55 16.79
CA HIS A 85 -6.32 1.78 18.03
C HIS A 85 -6.46 2.67 19.27
N HIS A 86 -5.74 3.79 19.34
CA HIS A 86 -5.80 4.74 20.46
C HIS A 86 -6.92 5.78 20.33
N GLY A 87 -7.36 6.10 19.11
CA GLY A 87 -8.43 7.05 18.82
C GLY A 87 -9.84 6.46 18.91
N ALA A 88 -9.97 5.13 19.02
CA ALA A 88 -11.23 4.42 19.24
C ALA A 88 -11.63 4.31 20.74
N HIS A 89 -10.96 5.04 21.63
CA HIS A 89 -11.26 5.10 23.07
C HIS A 89 -11.79 6.46 23.51
#